data_AF-A0A7X8YQE9-F1
#
_entry.id   AF-A0A7X8YQE9-F1
#
_cell.length_a   1.000
_cell.length_b   1.000
_cell.length_c   1.000
_cell.angle_alpha   90.00
_cell.angle_beta   90.00
_cell.angle_gamma   90.00
#
_symmetry.space_group_name_H-M   'P 1'
#
loop_
_entity.id
_entity.type
_entity.pdbx_description
1 polymer ?
#
loop_
_entity_poly.entity_id
_entity_poly.type
_entity_poly.pdbx_seq_one_letter_code
_entity_poly.pdbx_strand_id
1 'polypeptide(L)'
;FGLSERAHGNDIYSDEMTLYPNGDGTYRAKGNKYYIGNGNKAALLSVFGKFADTGEYVFFVVDTKHPNYELVKKINTQGAHCAYVAEFNLNDYPVTDADILSRGPHAWDSALNTVNIGKCMVGWASIGEATHALYECLHHTCNRELYGKPVYAFPHVRRLFTESYLRLVTMKLYALRCMDYFRSASDEDRRYLMYNAILKMKVCSQGDKISQMLLDIVGAKGMEQDTFMEMFIRDAGMMPRLEGTTHVNMALVNKFFKPYFFGPVDFPYVPKRNDIANDDYVYKQKAGGLKSVRFGDYSLCYEGFKQANVLKFREQVELLKYFLANHTPTPEQAANVDYMIALGELLAATAYAQLTLENAKIYGIEDDVLEEIFAFMIRDFAAYALMFRSNFVQSPEQLETINKMIVDPIQDPARFEKVWEEKVLSLKDAYIMND
;
A
#
# COMPACT_ATOMS: atom_id res chain seq x y z
N PHE A 1 -8.40 -18.22 -4.33
CA PHE A 1 -6.94 -18.20 -4.14
C PHE A 1 -6.64 -18.65 -2.71
N GLY A 2 -6.35 -19.93 -2.53
CA GLY A 2 -6.08 -20.59 -1.27
C GLY A 2 -4.58 -20.64 -1.00
N LEU A 3 -4.03 -19.58 -0.41
CA LEU A 3 -2.60 -19.49 -0.08
C LEU A 3 -2.37 -19.69 1.42
N SER A 4 -2.90 -18.78 2.24
CA SER A 4 -2.61 -18.71 3.68
C SER A 4 -3.16 -19.89 4.48
N GLU A 5 -2.43 -20.22 5.54
CA GLU A 5 -2.78 -21.25 6.52
C GLU A 5 -2.83 -20.66 7.92
N ARG A 6 -3.46 -21.37 8.87
CA ARG A 6 -3.61 -20.89 10.25
C ARG A 6 -2.25 -20.61 10.92
N ALA A 7 -1.26 -21.46 10.70
CA ALA A 7 0.09 -21.29 11.24
C ALA A 7 0.98 -20.39 10.37
N HIS A 8 0.67 -20.27 9.06
CA HIS A 8 1.56 -19.71 8.04
C HIS A 8 0.88 -18.61 7.22
N GLY A 9 0.63 -17.46 7.85
CA GLY A 9 -0.01 -16.32 7.18
C GLY A 9 0.95 -15.55 6.26
N ASN A 10 2.03 -15.00 6.84
CA ASN A 10 3.06 -14.25 6.10
C ASN A 10 4.30 -15.10 5.75
N ASP A 11 4.42 -16.30 6.33
CA ASP A 11 5.50 -17.25 6.05
C ASP A 11 5.05 -18.33 5.05
N ILE A 12 4.82 -17.90 3.81
CA ILE A 12 4.33 -18.78 2.74
C ILE A 12 5.33 -19.89 2.36
N TYR A 13 6.58 -19.82 2.85
CA TYR A 13 7.59 -20.85 2.62
C TYR A 13 7.25 -22.13 3.37
N SER A 14 6.58 -22.02 4.52
CA SER A 14 6.30 -23.10 5.46
C SER A 14 4.94 -23.80 5.23
N ASP A 15 4.33 -23.61 4.06
CA ASP A 15 3.03 -24.20 3.68
C ASP A 15 2.96 -25.72 3.93
N GLU A 16 1.88 -26.17 4.58
CA GLU A 16 1.63 -27.55 5.02
C GLU A 16 0.63 -28.30 4.12
N MET A 17 -0.14 -27.61 3.28
CA MET A 17 -1.02 -28.24 2.29
C MET A 17 -0.22 -29.14 1.36
N THR A 18 -0.51 -30.43 1.38
CA THR A 18 0.34 -31.45 0.75
C THR A 18 -0.44 -32.31 -0.25
N LEU A 19 0.16 -32.55 -1.43
CA LEU A 19 -0.28 -33.52 -2.42
C LEU A 19 0.54 -34.81 -2.28
N TYR A 20 -0.11 -35.90 -1.86
CA TYR A 20 0.51 -37.22 -1.76
C TYR A 20 0.28 -38.01 -3.05
N PRO A 21 1.32 -38.53 -3.71
CA PRO A 21 1.15 -39.35 -4.91
C PRO A 21 0.50 -40.70 -4.58
N ASN A 22 -0.41 -41.16 -5.44
CA ASN A 22 -1.02 -42.49 -5.35
C ASN A 22 -0.23 -43.56 -6.13
N GLY A 23 0.75 -43.16 -6.95
CA GLY A 23 1.59 -44.05 -7.76
C GLY A 23 1.05 -44.35 -9.17
N ASP A 24 -0.14 -43.85 -9.50
CA ASP A 24 -0.82 -44.02 -10.80
C ASP A 24 -0.90 -42.72 -11.62
N GLY A 25 -0.13 -41.70 -11.23
CA GLY A 25 -0.19 -40.36 -11.83
C GLY A 25 -1.27 -39.45 -11.22
N THR A 26 -2.02 -39.91 -10.22
CA THR A 26 -2.94 -39.09 -9.43
C THR A 26 -2.37 -38.78 -8.04
N TYR A 27 -2.98 -37.80 -7.39
CA TYR A 27 -2.61 -37.34 -6.07
C TYR A 27 -3.84 -37.29 -5.14
N ARG A 28 -3.58 -37.29 -3.84
CA ARG A 28 -4.55 -36.90 -2.81
C ARG A 28 -4.05 -35.65 -2.08
N ALA A 29 -4.83 -34.58 -2.09
CA ALA A 29 -4.52 -33.35 -1.39
C ALA A 29 -5.06 -33.38 0.04
N LYS A 30 -4.23 -33.01 1.00
CA LYS A 30 -4.59 -32.95 2.42
C LYS A 30 -3.97 -31.74 3.09
N GLY A 31 -4.79 -30.99 3.82
CA GLY A 31 -4.37 -29.80 4.55
C GLY A 31 -5.51 -28.84 4.84
N ASN A 32 -5.17 -27.72 5.47
CA ASN A 32 -6.10 -26.66 5.84
C ASN A 32 -5.68 -25.35 5.16
N LYS A 33 -6.65 -24.56 4.68
CA LYS A 33 -6.42 -23.16 4.31
C LYS A 33 -7.31 -22.24 5.13
N TYR A 34 -6.79 -21.05 5.43
CA TYR A 34 -7.39 -20.10 6.36
C TYR A 34 -7.38 -18.69 5.79
N TYR A 35 -8.44 -17.91 6.03
CA TYR A 35 -8.65 -16.58 5.43
C TYR A 35 -8.79 -16.59 3.89
N ILE A 36 -9.51 -17.57 3.35
CA ILE A 36 -9.66 -17.70 1.90
C ILE A 36 -10.91 -17.00 1.39
N GLY A 37 -10.69 -15.95 0.58
CA GLY A 37 -11.74 -15.23 -0.13
C GLY A 37 -12.57 -16.16 -1.02
N ASN A 38 -13.89 -16.03 -0.91
CA ASN A 38 -14.92 -16.80 -1.58
C ASN A 38 -14.87 -18.32 -1.35
N GLY A 39 -14.06 -18.86 -0.43
CA GLY A 39 -13.94 -20.31 -0.24
C GLY A 39 -15.25 -21.03 0.13
N ASN A 40 -16.26 -20.31 0.61
CA ASN A 40 -17.59 -20.84 0.92
C ASN A 40 -18.63 -20.63 -0.19
N LYS A 41 -18.27 -20.01 -1.32
CA LYS A 41 -19.19 -19.67 -2.44
C LYS A 41 -18.63 -19.91 -3.84
N ALA A 42 -17.31 -19.88 -4.02
CA ALA A 42 -16.66 -20.05 -5.31
C ALA A 42 -16.98 -21.42 -5.90
N ALA A 43 -17.23 -21.54 -7.20
CA ALA A 43 -17.38 -22.84 -7.85
C ALA A 43 -16.05 -23.60 -7.87
N LEU A 44 -14.98 -22.89 -8.24
CA LEU A 44 -13.61 -23.41 -8.29
C LEU A 44 -12.69 -22.52 -7.46
N LEU A 45 -11.68 -23.13 -6.85
CA LEU A 45 -10.67 -22.44 -6.07
C LEU A 45 -9.27 -22.94 -6.46
N SER A 46 -8.36 -22.02 -6.79
CA SER A 46 -6.94 -22.34 -6.88
C SER A 46 -6.35 -22.48 -5.47
N VAL A 47 -5.60 -23.56 -5.22
CA VAL A 47 -4.99 -23.89 -3.91
C VAL A 47 -3.50 -24.09 -4.08
N PHE A 48 -2.71 -23.43 -3.23
CA PHE A 48 -1.27 -23.59 -3.14
C PHE A 48 -0.92 -24.72 -2.18
N GLY A 49 0.12 -25.47 -2.49
CA GLY A 49 0.64 -26.53 -1.62
C GLY A 49 2.01 -27.01 -2.09
N LYS A 50 2.40 -28.19 -1.61
CA LYS A 50 3.63 -28.90 -2.01
C LYS A 50 3.37 -30.36 -2.33
N PHE A 51 4.17 -30.93 -3.21
CA PHE A 51 4.20 -32.39 -3.39
C PHE A 51 4.95 -33.06 -2.24
N ALA A 52 4.40 -34.15 -1.71
CA ALA A 52 4.95 -34.84 -0.54
C ALA A 52 6.32 -35.50 -0.79
N ASP A 53 6.55 -35.96 -2.02
CA ASP A 53 7.73 -36.72 -2.44
C ASP A 53 8.92 -35.84 -2.84
N THR A 54 8.65 -34.69 -3.47
CA THR A 54 9.68 -33.77 -3.97
C THR A 54 9.84 -32.51 -3.12
N GLY A 55 8.80 -32.12 -2.36
CA GLY A 55 8.73 -30.83 -1.69
C GLY A 55 8.52 -29.64 -2.64
N GLU A 56 8.35 -29.87 -3.94
CA GLU A 56 8.11 -28.82 -4.92
C GLU A 56 6.74 -28.18 -4.72
N TYR A 57 6.67 -26.86 -4.90
CA TYR A 57 5.43 -26.10 -4.84
C TYR A 57 4.47 -26.46 -5.99
N VAL A 58 3.18 -26.35 -5.73
CA VAL A 58 2.11 -26.64 -6.70
C VAL A 58 0.92 -25.72 -6.51
N PHE A 59 0.33 -25.28 -7.62
CA PHE A 59 -1.06 -24.81 -7.61
C PHE A 59 -1.95 -25.84 -8.31
N PHE A 60 -3.10 -26.12 -7.72
CA PHE A 60 -4.12 -27.00 -8.27
C PHE A 60 -5.51 -26.40 -8.05
N VAL A 61 -6.49 -26.84 -8.82
CA VAL A 61 -7.88 -26.40 -8.69
C VAL A 61 -8.67 -27.38 -7.85
N VAL A 62 -9.58 -26.87 -7.03
CA VAL A 62 -10.59 -27.67 -6.32
C VAL A 62 -12.00 -27.15 -6.59
N ASP A 63 -12.95 -28.06 -6.77
CA ASP A 63 -14.39 -27.80 -6.69
C ASP A 63 -14.82 -27.76 -5.22
N THR A 64 -15.40 -26.63 -4.78
CA THR A 64 -15.81 -26.42 -3.40
C THR A 64 -17.07 -27.20 -3.00
N LYS A 65 -17.76 -27.83 -3.97
CA LYS A 65 -18.91 -28.71 -3.74
C LYS A 65 -18.53 -30.19 -3.66
N HIS A 66 -17.28 -30.53 -3.91
CA HIS A 66 -16.82 -31.91 -3.85
C HIS A 66 -16.89 -32.45 -2.40
N PRO A 67 -17.28 -33.71 -2.16
CA PRO A 67 -17.42 -34.27 -0.80
C PRO A 67 -16.14 -34.21 0.06
N ASN A 68 -14.96 -34.23 -0.57
CA ASN A 68 -13.65 -34.13 0.11
C ASN A 68 -13.21 -32.68 0.37
N TYR A 69 -14.02 -31.69 -0.01
CA TYR A 69 -13.86 -30.29 0.38
C TYR A 69 -14.73 -30.02 1.60
N GLU A 70 -14.11 -29.82 2.75
CA GLU A 70 -14.83 -29.52 3.99
C GLU A 70 -14.73 -28.04 4.28
N LEU A 71 -15.85 -27.32 4.13
CA LEU A 71 -15.95 -25.95 4.64
C LEU A 71 -16.02 -25.99 6.16
N VAL A 72 -14.95 -25.56 6.85
CA VAL A 72 -14.88 -25.56 8.32
C VAL A 72 -15.76 -24.45 8.90
N LYS A 73 -15.57 -23.20 8.43
CA LYS A 73 -16.40 -22.06 8.83
C LYS A 73 -16.31 -20.88 7.88
N LYS A 74 -17.36 -20.05 7.90
CA LYS A 74 -17.27 -18.64 7.47
C LYS A 74 -16.54 -17.86 8.57
N ILE A 75 -15.49 -17.13 8.20
CA ILE A 75 -14.79 -16.21 9.11
C ILE A 75 -15.56 -14.89 9.12
N ASN A 76 -16.03 -14.48 10.30
CA ASN A 76 -16.62 -13.15 10.49
C ASN A 76 -15.49 -12.16 10.79
N THR A 77 -15.32 -11.19 9.90
CA THR A 77 -14.31 -10.13 9.99
C THR A 77 -14.91 -8.85 10.60
N GLN A 78 -14.07 -7.98 11.14
CA GLN A 78 -14.49 -6.68 11.70
C GLN A 78 -15.04 -5.72 10.63
N GLY A 79 -14.51 -5.81 9.42
CA GLY A 79 -14.94 -5.05 8.25
C GLY A 79 -15.18 -5.96 7.06
N ALA A 80 -15.56 -5.40 5.91
CA ALA A 80 -15.92 -6.15 4.71
C ALA A 80 -16.98 -7.24 4.99
N HIS A 81 -18.05 -6.91 5.74
CA HIS A 81 -19.07 -7.89 6.18
C HIS A 81 -19.76 -8.63 5.02
N CYS A 82 -19.82 -8.01 3.84
CA CYS A 82 -20.35 -8.59 2.62
C CYS A 82 -19.40 -9.62 1.98
N ALA A 83 -18.12 -9.63 2.37
CA ALA A 83 -17.14 -10.56 1.85
C ALA A 83 -17.40 -11.98 2.37
N TYR A 84 -17.18 -12.93 1.46
CA TYR A 84 -17.15 -14.34 1.78
C TYR A 84 -15.71 -14.72 2.10
N VAL A 85 -15.45 -15.07 3.35
CA VAL A 85 -14.12 -15.49 3.81
C VAL A 85 -14.28 -16.81 4.54
N ALA A 86 -13.45 -17.79 4.20
CA ALA A 86 -13.61 -19.16 4.67
C ALA A 86 -12.32 -19.74 5.24
N GLU A 87 -12.52 -20.71 6.12
CA GLU A 87 -11.56 -21.76 6.43
C GLU A 87 -12.09 -23.07 5.85
N PHE A 88 -11.22 -23.85 5.21
CA PHE A 88 -11.58 -25.15 4.67
C PHE A 88 -10.46 -26.17 4.84
N ASN A 89 -10.85 -27.44 4.86
CA ASN A 89 -9.94 -28.58 4.77
C ASN A 89 -10.12 -29.28 3.42
N LEU A 90 -9.02 -29.83 2.93
CA LEU A 90 -9.05 -30.89 1.93
C LEU A 90 -8.78 -32.22 2.64
N ASN A 91 -9.73 -33.14 2.55
CA ASN A 91 -9.67 -34.43 3.23
C ASN A 91 -9.41 -35.53 2.21
N ASP A 92 -8.12 -35.78 1.91
CA ASP A 92 -7.68 -36.70 0.86
C ASP A 92 -8.40 -36.43 -0.47
N TYR A 93 -8.45 -35.15 -0.87
CA TYR A 93 -9.14 -34.67 -2.06
C TYR A 93 -8.45 -35.22 -3.32
N PRO A 94 -9.17 -35.87 -4.25
CA PRO A 94 -8.55 -36.44 -5.45
C PRO A 94 -8.09 -35.33 -6.39
N VAL A 95 -6.84 -35.36 -6.83
CA VAL A 95 -6.26 -34.40 -7.77
C VAL A 95 -5.63 -35.17 -8.93
N THR A 96 -6.04 -34.84 -10.15
CA THR A 96 -5.47 -35.39 -11.39
C THR A 96 -4.47 -34.42 -12.01
N ASP A 97 -3.74 -34.87 -13.02
CA ASP A 97 -2.81 -34.02 -13.76
C ASP A 97 -3.51 -32.80 -14.40
N ALA A 98 -4.78 -32.97 -14.81
CA ALA A 98 -5.60 -31.91 -15.41
C ALA A 98 -6.03 -30.82 -14.42
N ASP A 99 -6.02 -31.13 -13.11
CA ASP A 99 -6.36 -30.17 -12.06
C ASP A 99 -5.17 -29.29 -11.65
N ILE A 100 -3.95 -29.66 -12.05
CA ILE A 100 -2.72 -28.95 -11.69
C ILE A 100 -2.50 -27.76 -12.64
N LEU A 101 -2.46 -26.56 -12.06
CA LEU A 101 -2.26 -25.29 -12.76
C LEU A 101 -0.78 -24.98 -13.00
N SER A 102 0.08 -25.26 -12.03
CA SER A 102 1.53 -25.00 -12.12
C SER A 102 2.29 -25.83 -11.09
N ARG A 103 3.57 -26.09 -11.38
CA ARG A 103 4.49 -26.92 -10.57
C ARG A 103 5.82 -26.19 -10.35
N GLY A 104 6.53 -26.55 -9.28
CA GLY A 104 7.88 -26.10 -8.98
C GLY A 104 8.04 -24.58 -8.99
N PRO A 105 9.10 -24.04 -9.63
CA PRO A 105 9.35 -22.60 -9.69
C PRO A 105 8.19 -21.77 -10.28
N HIS A 106 7.45 -22.32 -11.25
CA HIS A 106 6.33 -21.60 -11.85
C HIS A 106 5.15 -21.41 -10.88
N ALA A 107 4.91 -22.38 -9.99
CA ALA A 107 3.89 -22.22 -8.94
C ALA A 107 4.29 -21.14 -7.93
N TRP A 108 5.57 -21.10 -7.56
CA TRP A 108 6.10 -20.07 -6.68
C TRP A 108 6.01 -18.66 -7.31
N ASP A 109 6.44 -18.52 -8.56
CA ASP A 109 6.33 -17.26 -9.30
C ASP A 109 4.86 -16.81 -9.41
N SER A 110 3.94 -17.73 -9.69
CA SER A 110 2.50 -17.45 -9.76
C SER A 110 1.93 -16.91 -8.44
N ALA A 111 2.37 -17.45 -7.30
CA ALA A 111 1.94 -16.97 -5.98
C ALA A 111 2.39 -15.52 -5.78
N LEU A 112 3.67 -15.22 -6.03
CA LEU A 112 4.22 -13.87 -5.86
C LEU A 112 3.61 -12.85 -6.82
N ASN A 113 3.37 -13.25 -8.08
CA ASN A 113 2.73 -12.39 -9.08
C ASN A 113 1.31 -12.01 -8.66
N THR A 114 0.55 -13.00 -8.18
CA THR A 114 -0.82 -12.77 -7.68
C THR A 114 -0.82 -11.79 -6.50
N VAL A 115 0.11 -11.96 -5.56
CA VAL A 115 0.26 -11.03 -4.42
C VAL A 115 0.64 -9.62 -4.89
N ASN A 116 1.51 -9.47 -5.88
CA ASN A 116 1.87 -8.15 -6.41
C ASN A 116 0.69 -7.42 -7.05
N ILE A 117 -0.22 -8.15 -7.71
CA ILE A 117 -1.48 -7.61 -8.22
C ILE A 117 -2.40 -7.23 -7.04
N GLY A 118 -2.56 -8.12 -6.06
CA GLY A 118 -3.37 -7.86 -4.86
C GLY A 118 -2.95 -6.60 -4.12
N LYS A 119 -1.64 -6.45 -3.85
CA LYS A 119 -1.04 -5.23 -3.26
C LYS A 119 -1.45 -3.95 -3.98
N CYS A 120 -1.43 -3.99 -5.30
CA CYS A 120 -1.80 -2.85 -6.12
C CYS A 120 -3.30 -2.51 -6.00
N MET A 121 -4.16 -3.53 -6.07
CA MET A 121 -5.62 -3.37 -6.00
C MET A 121 -6.10 -2.86 -4.64
N VAL A 122 -5.48 -3.31 -3.53
CA VAL A 122 -5.83 -2.84 -2.17
C VAL A 122 -5.56 -1.34 -2.01
N GLY A 123 -4.48 -0.82 -2.61
CA GLY A 123 -4.22 0.63 -2.62
C GLY A 123 -5.34 1.42 -3.29
N TRP A 124 -5.89 0.92 -4.39
CA TRP A 124 -7.03 1.53 -5.08
C TRP A 124 -8.34 1.42 -4.31
N ALA A 125 -8.58 0.31 -3.60
CA ALA A 125 -9.73 0.19 -2.71
C ALA A 125 -9.71 1.27 -1.63
N SER A 126 -8.56 1.48 -0.97
CA SER A 126 -8.39 2.53 0.04
C SER A 126 -8.62 3.95 -0.52
N ILE A 127 -8.17 4.23 -1.76
CA ILE A 127 -8.45 5.49 -2.45
C ILE A 127 -9.96 5.67 -2.69
N GLY A 128 -10.64 4.62 -3.14
CA GLY A 128 -12.08 4.65 -3.40
C GLY A 128 -12.89 4.94 -2.15
N GLU A 129 -12.59 4.22 -1.06
CA GLU A 129 -13.27 4.42 0.23
C GLU A 129 -13.05 5.83 0.79
N ALA A 130 -11.79 6.29 0.84
CA ALA A 130 -11.47 7.63 1.30
C ALA A 130 -12.10 8.73 0.43
N THR A 131 -12.19 8.50 -0.89
CA THR A 131 -12.88 9.43 -1.81
C THR A 131 -14.36 9.54 -1.48
N HIS A 132 -15.04 8.41 -1.30
CA HIS A 132 -16.46 8.40 -0.99
C HIS A 132 -16.76 9.06 0.36
N ALA A 133 -16.00 8.69 1.40
CA ALA A 133 -16.16 9.27 2.73
C ALA A 133 -15.92 10.79 2.74
N LEU A 134 -14.93 11.30 1.98
CA LEU A 134 -14.68 12.74 1.86
C LEU A 134 -15.91 13.48 1.34
N TYR A 135 -16.58 12.97 0.30
CA TYR A 135 -17.78 13.58 -0.26
C TYR A 135 -18.96 13.54 0.71
N GLU A 136 -19.22 12.40 1.35
CA GLU A 136 -20.29 12.26 2.35
C GLU A 136 -20.09 13.24 3.51
N CYS A 137 -18.88 13.31 4.06
CA CYS A 137 -18.55 14.20 5.17
C CYS A 137 -18.69 15.68 4.76
N LEU A 138 -18.23 16.06 3.57
CA LEU A 138 -18.35 17.43 3.09
C LEU A 138 -19.82 17.82 2.89
N HIS A 139 -20.62 16.94 2.28
CA HIS A 139 -22.05 17.16 2.11
C HIS A 139 -22.76 17.33 3.47
N HIS A 140 -22.45 16.45 4.44
CA HIS A 140 -23.01 16.55 5.80
C HIS A 140 -22.69 17.89 6.46
N THR A 141 -21.41 18.29 6.45
CA THR A 141 -20.96 19.52 7.12
C THR A 141 -21.40 20.80 6.42
N CYS A 142 -21.71 20.74 5.12
CA CYS A 142 -22.35 21.82 4.36
C CYS A 142 -23.81 22.05 4.74
N ASN A 143 -24.51 20.98 5.15
CA ASN A 143 -25.94 21.00 5.48
C ASN A 143 -26.22 20.98 6.99
N ARG A 144 -25.17 21.11 7.81
CA ARG A 144 -25.27 21.12 9.28
C ARG A 144 -24.84 22.47 9.83
N GLU A 145 -25.68 23.06 10.67
CA GLU A 145 -25.36 24.28 11.42
C GLU A 145 -25.16 23.98 12.90
N LEU A 146 -24.12 24.59 13.48
CA LEU A 146 -23.84 24.60 14.92
C LEU A 146 -23.40 26.00 15.32
N TYR A 147 -23.85 26.48 16.49
CA TYR A 147 -23.49 27.80 17.02
C TYR A 147 -23.73 28.95 16.00
N GLY A 148 -24.78 28.84 15.19
CA GLY A 148 -25.19 29.86 14.22
C GLY A 148 -24.34 29.93 12.94
N LYS A 149 -23.55 28.89 12.62
CA LYS A 149 -22.81 28.80 11.34
C LYS A 149 -22.70 27.36 10.83
N PRO A 150 -22.49 27.17 9.51
CA PRO A 150 -22.23 25.85 8.95
C PRO A 150 -21.00 25.18 9.56
N VAL A 151 -21.04 23.85 9.74
CA VAL A 151 -19.95 23.08 10.35
C VAL A 151 -18.66 23.16 9.53
N TYR A 152 -18.74 23.21 8.20
CA TYR A 152 -17.53 23.36 7.38
C TYR A 152 -16.75 24.66 7.67
N ALA A 153 -17.39 25.68 8.25
CA ALA A 153 -16.78 26.99 8.51
C ALA A 153 -15.93 27.04 9.80
N PHE A 154 -15.89 25.97 10.61
CA PHE A 154 -15.01 25.92 11.77
C PHE A 154 -13.54 25.73 11.33
N PRO A 155 -12.57 26.52 11.87
CA PRO A 155 -11.18 26.47 11.40
C PRO A 155 -10.53 25.08 11.43
N HIS A 156 -10.82 24.28 12.47
CA HIS A 156 -10.29 22.92 12.58
C HIS A 156 -10.91 21.97 11.55
N VAL A 157 -12.20 22.12 11.23
CA VAL A 157 -12.89 21.34 10.18
C VAL A 157 -12.28 21.64 8.82
N ARG A 158 -12.08 22.93 8.49
CA ARG A 158 -11.40 23.36 7.26
C ARG A 158 -10.02 22.74 7.13
N ARG A 159 -9.21 22.81 8.20
CA ARG A 159 -7.86 22.23 8.22
C ARG A 159 -7.87 20.73 7.99
N LEU A 160 -8.74 19.99 8.67
CA LEU A 160 -8.82 18.53 8.56
C LEU A 160 -9.33 18.09 7.18
N PHE A 161 -10.30 18.80 6.59
CA PHE A 161 -10.76 18.51 5.24
C PHE A 161 -9.70 18.82 4.18
N THR A 162 -9.03 19.98 4.27
CA THR A 162 -7.95 20.33 3.35
C THR A 162 -6.84 19.30 3.42
N GLU A 163 -6.40 18.91 4.62
CA GLU A 163 -5.36 17.87 4.74
C GLU A 163 -5.84 16.51 4.22
N SER A 164 -7.10 16.12 4.49
CA SER A 164 -7.69 14.88 3.96
C SER A 164 -7.72 14.86 2.43
N TYR A 165 -8.14 15.97 1.82
CA TYR A 165 -8.16 16.15 0.37
C TYR A 165 -6.74 16.05 -0.22
N LEU A 166 -5.77 16.76 0.35
CA LEU A 166 -4.38 16.76 -0.15
C LEU A 166 -3.74 15.37 -0.04
N ARG A 167 -3.97 14.66 1.08
CA ARG A 167 -3.54 13.26 1.24
C ARG A 167 -4.18 12.36 0.20
N LEU A 168 -5.48 12.52 -0.08
CA LEU A 168 -6.19 11.76 -1.11
C LEU A 168 -5.66 12.04 -2.53
N VAL A 169 -5.37 13.31 -2.86
CA VAL A 169 -4.73 13.67 -4.14
C VAL A 169 -3.36 13.02 -4.25
N THR A 170 -2.56 13.06 -3.19
CA THR A 170 -1.23 12.43 -3.14
C THR A 170 -1.32 10.91 -3.31
N MET A 171 -2.29 10.26 -2.66
CA MET A 171 -2.56 8.83 -2.83
C MET A 171 -2.83 8.48 -4.30
N LYS A 172 -3.69 9.26 -4.98
CA LYS A 172 -4.01 9.09 -6.40
C LYS A 172 -2.79 9.31 -7.29
N LEU A 173 -2.02 10.38 -7.06
CA LEU A 173 -0.80 10.67 -7.82
C LEU A 173 0.21 9.53 -7.71
N TYR A 174 0.47 9.04 -6.49
CA TYR A 174 1.36 7.92 -6.27
C TYR A 174 0.86 6.64 -6.96
N ALA A 175 -0.41 6.27 -6.74
CA ALA A 175 -0.99 5.03 -7.27
C ALA A 175 -1.01 5.01 -8.80
N LEU A 176 -1.39 6.11 -9.45
CA LEU A 176 -1.37 6.25 -10.90
C LEU A 176 0.05 6.10 -11.45
N ARG A 177 1.04 6.73 -10.82
CA ARG A 177 2.42 6.60 -11.29
C ARG A 177 2.99 5.22 -11.05
N CYS A 178 2.68 4.62 -9.91
CA CYS A 178 3.03 3.24 -9.61
C CYS A 178 2.44 2.27 -10.65
N MET A 179 1.21 2.53 -11.13
CA MET A 179 0.60 1.76 -12.23
C MET A 179 1.38 1.90 -13.55
N ASP A 180 1.85 3.10 -13.89
CA ASP A 180 2.67 3.28 -15.10
C ASP A 180 3.93 2.41 -15.08
N TYR A 181 4.62 2.37 -13.92
CA TYR A 181 5.76 1.49 -13.71
C TYR A 181 5.39 0.02 -13.73
N PHE A 182 4.24 -0.36 -13.15
CA PHE A 182 3.82 -1.75 -13.10
C PHE A 182 3.44 -2.29 -14.49
N ARG A 183 2.74 -1.48 -15.30
CA ARG A 183 2.38 -1.79 -16.69
C ARG A 183 3.58 -1.76 -17.65
N SER A 184 4.67 -1.13 -17.24
CA SER A 184 5.92 -1.06 -18.02
C SER A 184 7.00 -2.01 -17.51
N ALA A 185 6.68 -2.85 -16.53
CA ALA A 185 7.64 -3.75 -15.91
C ALA A 185 8.15 -4.82 -16.90
N SER A 186 9.40 -5.23 -16.72
CA SER A 186 10.04 -6.30 -17.48
C SER A 186 11.04 -7.05 -16.60
N ASP A 187 11.75 -8.05 -17.13
CA ASP A 187 12.83 -8.73 -16.40
C ASP A 187 13.99 -7.75 -16.10
N GLU A 188 14.18 -6.74 -16.95
CA GLU A 188 15.20 -5.68 -16.85
C GLU A 188 14.76 -4.52 -15.96
N ASP A 189 13.46 -4.17 -15.94
CA ASP A 189 12.89 -3.13 -15.09
C ASP A 189 11.90 -3.68 -14.07
N ARG A 190 12.40 -3.90 -12.86
CA ARG A 190 11.67 -4.49 -11.73
C ARG A 190 11.41 -3.47 -10.60
N ARG A 191 11.47 -2.17 -10.88
CA ARG A 191 11.27 -1.09 -9.89
C ARG A 191 9.89 -1.15 -9.23
N TYR A 192 8.89 -1.69 -9.94
CA TYR A 192 7.53 -1.92 -9.43
C TYR A 192 7.51 -2.75 -8.13
N LEU A 193 8.51 -3.59 -7.85
CA LEU A 193 8.58 -4.38 -6.62
C LEU A 193 8.63 -3.50 -5.36
N MET A 194 9.34 -2.38 -5.42
CA MET A 194 9.35 -1.41 -4.32
C MET A 194 8.10 -0.54 -4.36
N TYR A 195 7.72 -0.06 -5.55
CA TYR A 195 6.60 0.87 -5.68
C TYR A 195 5.24 0.23 -5.31
N ASN A 196 4.98 -1.03 -5.68
CA ASN A 196 3.76 -1.74 -5.27
C ASN A 196 3.75 -1.99 -3.75
N ALA A 197 4.90 -2.24 -3.13
CA ALA A 197 4.99 -2.42 -1.68
C ALA A 197 4.66 -1.11 -0.93
N ILE A 198 5.16 0.03 -1.42
CA ILE A 198 4.85 1.36 -0.89
C ILE A 198 3.38 1.72 -1.19
N LEU A 199 2.86 1.44 -2.39
CA LEU A 199 1.44 1.61 -2.72
C LEU A 199 0.60 0.90 -1.68
N LYS A 200 0.83 -0.40 -1.49
CA LYS A 200 0.08 -1.17 -0.51
C LYS A 200 0.19 -0.58 0.89
N MET A 201 1.39 -0.32 1.40
CA MET A 201 1.56 0.00 2.81
C MET A 201 1.24 1.47 3.11
N LYS A 202 1.79 2.40 2.31
CA LYS A 202 1.74 3.83 2.56
C LYS A 202 0.39 4.40 2.14
N VAL A 203 -0.11 4.10 0.94
CA VAL A 203 -1.41 4.61 0.48
C VAL A 203 -2.52 4.11 1.40
N CYS A 204 -2.54 2.83 1.77
CA CYS A 204 -3.55 2.32 2.72
C CYS A 204 -3.44 2.97 4.10
N SER A 205 -2.22 3.24 4.58
CA SER A 205 -2.04 3.96 5.85
C SER A 205 -2.50 5.42 5.77
N GLN A 206 -2.44 6.05 4.59
CA GLN A 206 -3.02 7.38 4.37
C GLN A 206 -4.55 7.33 4.39
N GLY A 207 -5.16 6.27 3.83
CA GLY A 207 -6.61 6.05 3.93
C GLY A 207 -7.09 5.94 5.38
N ASP A 208 -6.37 5.19 6.23
CA ASP A 208 -6.66 5.10 7.67
C ASP A 208 -6.54 6.47 8.36
N LYS A 209 -5.47 7.24 8.08
CA LYS A 209 -5.33 8.62 8.58
C LYS A 209 -6.48 9.53 8.15
N ILE A 210 -6.92 9.44 6.88
CA ILE A 210 -8.07 10.20 6.37
C ILE A 210 -9.34 9.79 7.12
N SER A 211 -9.56 8.49 7.35
CA SER A 211 -10.70 7.98 8.12
C SER A 211 -10.80 8.63 9.50
N GLN A 212 -9.67 8.71 10.23
CA GLN A 212 -9.65 9.36 11.55
C GLN A 212 -9.97 10.87 11.46
N MET A 213 -9.36 11.59 10.52
CA MET A 213 -9.62 13.03 10.36
C MET A 213 -11.07 13.32 9.96
N LEU A 214 -11.66 12.49 9.09
CA LEU A 214 -13.05 12.62 8.68
C LEU A 214 -14.02 12.28 9.83
N LEU A 215 -13.69 11.29 10.67
CA LEU A 215 -14.46 10.97 11.86
C LEU A 215 -14.47 12.13 12.86
N ASP A 216 -13.32 12.78 13.09
CA ASP A 216 -13.23 13.98 13.91
C ASP A 216 -14.10 15.15 13.38
N ILE A 217 -14.35 15.19 12.07
CA ILE A 217 -15.19 16.20 11.43
C ILE A 217 -16.69 15.89 11.60
N VAL A 218 -17.13 14.67 11.28
CA VAL A 218 -18.56 14.32 11.28
C VAL A 218 -19.10 13.98 12.67
N GLY A 219 -18.21 13.64 13.60
CA GLY A 219 -18.55 13.30 14.97
C GLY A 219 -19.54 12.13 15.05
N ALA A 220 -20.57 12.27 15.88
CA ALA A 220 -21.52 11.20 16.19
C ALA A 220 -22.23 10.62 14.94
N LYS A 221 -22.46 11.43 13.89
CA LYS A 221 -23.11 10.95 12.65
C LYS A 221 -22.29 9.84 11.98
N GLY A 222 -20.96 9.91 12.04
CA GLY A 222 -20.08 8.89 11.47
C GLY A 222 -20.10 7.56 12.23
N MET A 223 -20.72 7.49 13.41
CA MET A 223 -20.91 6.26 14.18
C MET A 223 -22.28 5.61 13.97
N GLU A 224 -23.15 6.21 13.14
CA GLU A 224 -24.45 5.63 12.79
C GLU A 224 -24.27 4.55 11.71
N GLN A 225 -24.84 3.36 11.96
CA GLN A 225 -24.65 2.17 11.11
C GLN A 225 -25.28 2.27 9.71
N ASP A 226 -26.08 3.32 9.47
CA ASP A 226 -26.69 3.63 8.18
C ASP A 226 -25.84 4.59 7.32
N THR A 227 -24.63 4.95 7.77
CA THR A 227 -23.70 5.80 7.03
C THR A 227 -22.59 5.00 6.36
N PHE A 228 -22.08 5.47 5.22
CA PHE A 228 -20.87 4.87 4.66
C PHE A 228 -19.68 5.11 5.59
N MET A 229 -19.66 6.23 6.30
CA MET A 229 -18.58 6.54 7.23
C MET A 229 -18.36 5.44 8.28
N GLU A 230 -19.43 4.87 8.85
CA GLU A 230 -19.31 3.73 9.78
C GLU A 230 -18.59 2.54 9.14
N MET A 231 -18.95 2.21 7.89
CA MET A 231 -18.29 1.15 7.14
C MET A 231 -16.83 1.49 6.87
N PHE A 232 -16.53 2.74 6.49
CA PHE A 232 -15.17 3.18 6.25
C PHE A 232 -14.30 3.12 7.51
N ILE A 233 -14.84 3.45 8.69
CA ILE A 233 -14.11 3.34 9.97
C ILE A 233 -13.71 1.88 10.24
N ARG A 234 -14.62 0.92 9.99
CA ARG A 234 -14.34 -0.51 10.15
C ARG A 234 -13.35 -1.03 9.12
N ASP A 235 -13.51 -0.63 7.86
CA ASP A 235 -12.80 -1.22 6.72
C ASP A 235 -11.41 -0.58 6.51
N ALA A 236 -11.25 0.72 6.77
CA ALA A 236 -9.97 1.43 6.60
C ALA A 236 -8.84 0.83 7.46
N GLY A 237 -9.16 0.41 8.69
CA GLY A 237 -8.22 -0.28 9.57
C GLY A 237 -7.76 -1.64 9.02
N MET A 238 -8.51 -2.29 8.14
CA MET A 238 -8.11 -3.58 7.56
C MET A 238 -7.08 -3.42 6.44
N MET A 239 -7.16 -2.35 5.64
CA MET A 239 -6.34 -2.18 4.42
C MET A 239 -4.82 -2.25 4.68
N PRO A 240 -4.25 -1.62 5.72
CA PRO A 240 -2.83 -1.77 6.05
C PRO A 240 -2.40 -3.19 6.46
N ARG A 241 -3.35 -4.08 6.77
CA ARG A 241 -3.10 -5.43 7.32
C ARG A 241 -3.28 -6.56 6.28
N LEU A 242 -4.13 -6.37 5.27
CA LEU A 242 -4.31 -7.31 4.14
C LEU A 242 -3.07 -7.39 3.24
N GLU A 243 -2.94 -8.36 2.33
CA GLU A 243 -1.83 -8.45 1.33
C GLU A 243 -0.41 -8.24 1.89
N GLY A 244 -0.15 -8.88 3.04
CA GLY A 244 1.06 -8.71 3.85
C GLY A 244 1.03 -7.41 4.63
N THR A 245 1.26 -7.45 5.95
CA THR A 245 1.12 -6.26 6.81
C THR A 245 2.01 -5.08 6.36
N THR A 246 1.74 -3.86 6.86
CA THR A 246 2.62 -2.70 6.67
C THR A 246 4.07 -3.04 6.96
N HIS A 247 4.35 -3.76 8.06
CA HIS A 247 5.70 -4.15 8.45
C HIS A 247 6.35 -5.15 7.48
N VAL A 248 5.58 -6.09 6.93
CA VAL A 248 6.08 -7.04 5.91
C VAL A 248 6.47 -6.31 4.64
N ASN A 249 5.63 -5.38 4.17
CA ASN A 249 5.95 -4.57 3.00
C ASN A 249 7.09 -3.57 3.28
N MET A 250 7.20 -3.05 4.51
CA MET A 250 8.33 -2.23 4.92
C MET A 250 9.64 -3.02 4.91
N ALA A 251 9.64 -4.25 5.40
CA ALA A 251 10.81 -5.13 5.35
C ALA A 251 11.28 -5.41 3.91
N LEU A 252 10.35 -5.46 2.95
CA LEU A 252 10.64 -5.51 1.52
C LEU A 252 11.25 -4.20 1.02
N VAL A 253 10.65 -3.05 1.35
CA VAL A 253 11.16 -1.71 0.99
C VAL A 253 12.59 -1.50 1.49
N ASN A 254 12.90 -1.98 2.70
CA ASN A 254 14.23 -1.90 3.30
C ASN A 254 15.32 -2.62 2.49
N LYS A 255 14.96 -3.57 1.61
CA LYS A 255 15.95 -4.22 0.74
C LYS A 255 16.47 -3.28 -0.36
N PHE A 256 15.80 -2.15 -0.60
CA PHE A 256 16.10 -1.23 -1.69
C PHE A 256 16.84 0.05 -1.29
N PHE A 257 17.17 0.25 0.00
CA PHE A 257 17.91 1.44 0.47
C PHE A 257 19.12 1.79 -0.39
N LYS A 258 20.04 0.85 -0.50
CA LYS A 258 21.29 1.05 -1.22
C LYS A 258 21.06 1.27 -2.72
N PRO A 259 20.34 0.39 -3.46
CA PRO A 259 20.14 0.60 -4.89
C PRO A 259 19.25 1.80 -5.24
N TYR A 260 18.45 2.32 -4.31
CA TYR A 260 17.64 3.51 -4.55
C TYR A 260 18.44 4.81 -4.46
N PHE A 261 19.30 4.96 -3.44
CA PHE A 261 20.07 6.19 -3.23
C PHE A 261 21.44 6.21 -3.94
N PHE A 262 22.00 5.03 -4.24
CA PHE A 262 23.38 4.90 -4.70
C PHE A 262 23.48 4.02 -5.94
N GLY A 263 24.35 4.44 -6.88
CA GLY A 263 24.56 3.76 -8.15
C GLY A 263 23.33 3.79 -9.05
N PRO A 264 22.80 5.00 -9.37
CA PRO A 264 21.66 5.12 -10.26
C PRO A 264 21.99 4.53 -11.64
N VAL A 265 20.98 3.98 -12.30
CA VAL A 265 21.08 3.43 -13.66
C VAL A 265 20.13 4.22 -14.56
N ASP A 266 20.57 4.51 -15.78
CA ASP A 266 19.72 5.15 -16.76
C ASP A 266 18.63 4.16 -17.22
N PHE A 267 17.39 4.50 -16.93
CA PHE A 267 16.22 3.79 -17.44
C PHE A 267 15.57 4.60 -18.56
N PRO A 268 14.99 3.93 -19.57
CA PRO A 268 14.05 4.59 -20.47
C PRO A 268 12.96 5.30 -19.69
N TYR A 269 12.50 6.44 -20.20
CA TYR A 269 11.36 7.14 -19.64
C TYR A 269 10.12 6.25 -19.67
N VAL A 270 9.48 6.10 -18.51
CA VAL A 270 8.21 5.37 -18.38
C VAL A 270 7.07 6.34 -18.67
N PRO A 271 6.35 6.23 -19.79
CA PRO A 271 5.26 7.13 -20.14
C PRO A 271 4.04 6.90 -19.24
N LYS A 272 3.09 7.84 -19.27
CA LYS A 272 1.74 7.60 -18.75
C LYS A 272 1.12 6.42 -19.51
N ARG A 273 0.72 5.36 -18.79
CA ARG A 273 0.12 4.15 -19.36
C ARG A 273 -1.39 4.19 -19.19
N ASN A 274 -2.07 4.96 -20.04
CA ASN A 274 -3.53 4.92 -20.23
C ASN A 274 -3.93 4.28 -21.56
N ASP A 275 -2.95 3.76 -22.30
CA ASP A 275 -3.09 3.06 -23.55
C ASP A 275 -3.67 1.66 -23.36
N ILE A 276 -4.42 1.20 -24.38
CA ILE A 276 -4.84 -0.21 -24.49
C ILE A 276 -3.64 -0.99 -25.01
N ALA A 277 -2.94 -1.68 -24.12
CA ALA A 277 -1.75 -2.46 -24.44
C ALA A 277 -1.79 -3.82 -23.74
N ASN A 278 -1.00 -4.75 -24.27
CA ASN A 278 -0.79 -6.04 -23.64
C ASN A 278 0.12 -5.86 -22.41
N ASP A 279 -0.40 -6.17 -21.23
CA ASP A 279 0.32 -6.12 -19.95
C ASP A 279 0.66 -7.54 -19.45
N ASP A 280 0.94 -8.50 -20.35
CA ASP A 280 1.16 -9.92 -20.01
C ASP A 280 2.29 -10.13 -18.98
N TYR A 281 3.24 -9.19 -18.90
CA TYR A 281 4.33 -9.29 -17.92
C TYR A 281 3.80 -9.35 -16.49
N VAL A 282 2.64 -8.75 -16.21
CA VAL A 282 1.95 -8.87 -14.91
C VAL A 282 1.72 -10.33 -14.51
N TYR A 283 1.58 -11.25 -15.47
CA TYR A 283 1.43 -12.69 -15.24
C TYR A 283 2.72 -13.50 -15.38
N LYS A 284 3.81 -12.90 -15.91
CA LYS A 284 5.09 -13.57 -16.23
C LYS A 284 6.25 -13.10 -15.36
N GLN A 285 5.98 -12.37 -14.27
CA GLN A 285 7.01 -11.90 -13.35
C GLN A 285 7.69 -13.10 -12.65
N LYS A 286 8.95 -12.91 -12.28
CA LYS A 286 9.78 -13.92 -11.63
C LYS A 286 10.15 -13.49 -10.22
N ALA A 287 10.26 -14.44 -9.30
CA ALA A 287 10.68 -14.24 -7.91
C ALA A 287 12.10 -13.67 -7.74
N GLY A 288 12.86 -13.50 -8.83
CA GLY A 288 14.31 -13.20 -8.87
C GLY A 288 14.82 -12.19 -7.84
N GLY A 289 16.10 -12.30 -7.48
CA GLY A 289 16.67 -11.65 -6.29
C GLY A 289 16.45 -10.14 -6.21
N LEU A 290 15.83 -9.68 -5.11
CA LEU A 290 15.54 -8.26 -4.82
C LEU A 290 16.78 -7.35 -4.88
N LYS A 291 17.97 -7.89 -4.53
CA LYS A 291 19.25 -7.17 -4.58
C LYS A 291 19.69 -6.79 -6.00
N SER A 292 19.13 -7.40 -7.04
CA SER A 292 19.44 -7.09 -8.44
C SER A 292 18.66 -5.87 -8.96
N VAL A 293 17.58 -5.49 -8.29
CA VAL A 293 16.78 -4.32 -8.68
C VAL A 293 17.63 -3.06 -8.58
N ARG A 294 17.52 -2.19 -9.59
CA ARG A 294 18.20 -0.90 -9.68
C ARG A 294 17.16 0.19 -9.88
N PHE A 295 17.53 1.42 -9.56
CA PHE A 295 16.67 2.59 -9.68
C PHE A 295 17.38 3.66 -10.52
N GLY A 296 16.58 4.51 -11.16
CA GLY A 296 17.09 5.75 -11.74
C GLY A 296 17.45 6.75 -10.66
N ASP A 297 18.09 7.85 -11.05
CA ASP A 297 18.36 8.94 -10.13
C ASP A 297 17.05 9.59 -9.64
N TYR A 298 16.73 9.37 -8.36
CA TYR A 298 15.52 9.93 -7.74
C TYR A 298 15.52 11.45 -7.77
N SER A 299 16.68 12.11 -7.85
CA SER A 299 16.79 13.57 -7.78
C SER A 299 16.21 14.27 -9.02
N LEU A 300 16.11 13.55 -10.15
CA LEU A 300 15.51 14.04 -11.40
C LEU A 300 14.03 14.40 -11.24
N CYS A 301 13.30 13.78 -10.30
CA CYS A 301 11.90 14.12 -10.09
C CYS A 301 11.72 15.60 -9.68
N TYR A 302 12.70 16.19 -9.00
CA TYR A 302 12.67 17.58 -8.54
C TYR A 302 12.98 18.62 -9.63
N GLU A 303 13.48 18.21 -10.80
CA GLU A 303 13.85 19.15 -11.86
C GLU A 303 12.66 19.98 -12.35
N GLY A 304 12.83 21.30 -12.43
CA GLY A 304 11.79 22.23 -12.89
C GLY A 304 10.81 22.69 -11.81
N PHE A 305 10.79 22.07 -10.63
CA PHE A 305 9.99 22.54 -9.51
C PHE A 305 10.67 23.70 -8.78
N LYS A 306 9.87 24.70 -8.37
CA LYS A 306 10.32 25.93 -7.69
C LYS A 306 9.62 26.18 -6.36
N GLN A 307 8.63 25.34 -6.04
CA GLN A 307 7.82 25.41 -4.83
C GLN A 307 8.71 25.23 -3.60
N ALA A 308 8.59 26.12 -2.64
CA ALA A 308 9.48 26.21 -1.51
C ALA A 308 9.40 24.96 -0.62
N ASN A 309 8.20 24.40 -0.41
CA ASN A 309 8.06 23.14 0.33
C ASN A 309 8.59 21.92 -0.46
N VAL A 310 8.53 21.92 -1.79
CA VAL A 310 9.15 20.85 -2.60
C VAL A 310 10.67 20.85 -2.43
N LEU A 311 11.29 22.04 -2.52
CA LEU A 311 12.73 22.20 -2.31
C LEU A 311 13.14 21.87 -0.88
N LYS A 312 12.35 22.26 0.12
CA LYS A 312 12.60 21.94 1.53
C LYS A 312 12.50 20.44 1.83
N PHE A 313 11.53 19.75 1.23
CA PHE A 313 11.46 18.29 1.36
C PHE A 313 12.64 17.60 0.68
N ARG A 314 13.09 18.11 -0.47
CA ARG A 314 14.32 17.63 -1.12
C ARG A 314 15.52 17.73 -0.17
N GLU A 315 15.66 18.82 0.58
CA GLU A 315 16.72 18.96 1.59
C GLU A 315 16.64 17.87 2.68
N GLN A 316 15.43 17.51 3.15
CA GLN A 316 15.24 16.40 4.09
C GLN A 316 15.70 15.06 3.50
N VAL A 317 15.41 14.82 2.21
CA VAL A 317 15.85 13.62 1.48
C VAL A 317 17.36 13.59 1.30
N GLU A 318 17.98 14.71 0.96
CA GLU A 318 19.45 14.79 0.83
C GLU A 318 20.14 14.57 2.19
N LEU A 319 19.55 15.05 3.30
CA LEU A 319 20.05 14.75 4.64
C LEU A 319 19.94 13.25 4.96
N LEU A 320 18.85 12.58 4.55
CA LEU A 320 18.72 11.12 4.69
C LEU A 320 19.79 10.39 3.89
N LYS A 321 20.03 10.78 2.63
CA LYS A 321 21.11 10.20 1.82
C LYS A 321 22.48 10.44 2.46
N TYR A 322 22.72 11.63 2.99
CA TYR A 322 23.94 11.97 3.72
C TYR A 322 24.12 11.09 4.96
N PHE A 323 23.06 10.90 5.75
CA PHE A 323 23.04 9.99 6.91
C PHE A 323 23.43 8.56 6.48
N LEU A 324 22.81 8.05 5.41
CA LEU A 324 23.08 6.71 4.88
C LEU A 324 24.49 6.55 4.30
N ALA A 325 25.16 7.64 3.90
CA ALA A 325 26.51 7.60 3.35
C ALA A 325 27.60 7.73 4.42
N ASN A 326 27.36 8.55 5.46
CA ASN A 326 28.39 8.96 6.42
C ASN A 326 28.15 8.44 7.84
N HIS A 327 26.92 8.06 8.16
CA HIS A 327 26.49 7.65 9.50
C HIS A 327 25.70 6.34 9.45
N THR A 328 26.14 5.42 8.57
CA THR A 328 25.50 4.12 8.36
C THR A 328 25.22 3.41 9.68
N PRO A 329 24.10 2.67 9.79
CA PRO A 329 23.79 1.90 10.99
C PRO A 329 24.96 0.97 11.39
N THR A 330 25.26 0.89 12.68
CA THR A 330 26.24 -0.09 13.19
C THR A 330 25.75 -1.53 12.91
N PRO A 331 26.61 -2.55 12.98
CA PRO A 331 26.17 -3.94 12.82
C PRO A 331 25.01 -4.32 13.74
N GLU A 332 25.01 -3.84 14.99
CA GLU A 332 23.93 -4.06 15.96
C GLU A 332 22.64 -3.33 15.54
N GLN A 333 22.73 -2.07 15.10
CA GLN A 333 21.57 -1.33 14.59
C GLN A 333 21.00 -1.98 13.32
N ALA A 334 21.86 -2.43 12.40
CA ALA A 334 21.45 -3.10 11.17
C ALA A 334 20.81 -4.48 11.41
N ALA A 335 21.18 -5.16 12.49
CA ALA A 335 20.55 -6.41 12.92
C ALA A 335 19.20 -6.19 13.62
N ASN A 336 18.93 -4.96 14.10
CA ASN A 336 17.66 -4.60 14.73
C ASN A 336 16.59 -4.34 13.65
N VAL A 337 15.59 -5.22 13.58
CA VAL A 337 14.50 -5.13 12.61
C VAL A 337 13.68 -3.85 12.78
N ASP A 338 13.41 -3.43 14.02
CA ASP A 338 12.62 -2.22 14.29
C ASP A 338 13.37 -0.95 13.89
N TYR A 339 14.70 -0.93 14.10
CA TYR A 339 15.56 0.16 13.64
C TYR A 339 15.47 0.31 12.12
N MET A 340 15.56 -0.82 11.40
CA MET A 340 15.45 -0.83 9.95
C MET A 340 14.06 -0.46 9.46
N ILE A 341 12.99 -0.86 10.16
CA ILE A 341 11.61 -0.44 9.85
C ILE A 341 11.45 1.08 10.01
N ALA A 342 11.97 1.66 11.08
CA ALA A 342 11.90 3.10 11.31
C ALA A 342 12.67 3.91 10.26
N LEU A 343 13.85 3.44 9.88
CA LEU A 343 14.59 4.01 8.75
C LEU A 343 13.79 3.87 7.45
N GLY A 344 13.15 2.71 7.25
CA GLY A 344 12.29 2.38 6.11
C GLY A 344 11.16 3.38 5.87
N GLU A 345 10.56 3.95 6.92
CA GLU A 345 9.53 4.99 6.79
C GLU A 345 10.05 6.25 6.08
N LEU A 346 11.31 6.62 6.29
CA LEU A 346 11.96 7.77 5.64
C LEU A 346 12.21 7.48 4.15
N LEU A 347 12.64 6.26 3.81
CA LEU A 347 12.76 5.82 2.41
C LEU A 347 11.39 5.76 1.72
N ALA A 348 10.39 5.19 2.38
CA ALA A 348 9.04 5.10 1.86
C ALA A 348 8.46 6.51 1.61
N ALA A 349 8.66 7.45 2.52
CA ALA A 349 8.27 8.86 2.33
C ALA A 349 9.00 9.51 1.14
N THR A 350 10.29 9.20 0.97
CA THR A 350 11.11 9.70 -0.16
C THR A 350 10.56 9.22 -1.50
N ALA A 351 10.36 7.91 -1.66
CA ALA A 351 9.82 7.35 -2.90
C ALA A 351 8.34 7.73 -3.12
N TYR A 352 7.58 7.93 -2.04
CA TYR A 352 6.22 8.46 -2.10
C TYR A 352 6.19 9.88 -2.68
N ALA A 353 7.12 10.75 -2.28
CA ALA A 353 7.30 12.07 -2.88
C ALA A 353 7.77 12.02 -4.33
N GLN A 354 8.72 11.13 -4.65
CA GLN A 354 9.23 10.96 -6.03
C GLN A 354 8.09 10.71 -7.02
N LEU A 355 7.29 9.66 -6.78
CA LEU A 355 6.21 9.28 -7.70
C LEU A 355 5.08 10.31 -7.70
N THR A 356 4.85 11.00 -6.57
CA THR A 356 3.92 12.15 -6.52
C THR A 356 4.39 13.27 -7.45
N LEU A 357 5.66 13.66 -7.41
CA LEU A 357 6.23 14.72 -8.25
C LEU A 357 6.26 14.34 -9.73
N GLU A 358 6.69 13.12 -10.06
CA GLU A 358 6.65 12.62 -11.44
C GLU A 358 5.24 12.74 -12.03
N ASN A 359 4.24 12.35 -11.25
CA ASN A 359 2.86 12.38 -11.71
C ASN A 359 2.22 13.77 -11.66
N ALA A 360 2.65 14.62 -10.73
CA ALA A 360 2.23 16.01 -10.67
C ALA A 360 2.55 16.75 -11.98
N LYS A 361 3.71 16.46 -12.59
CA LYS A 361 4.05 16.97 -13.94
C LYS A 361 3.11 16.43 -15.02
N ILE A 362 2.81 15.13 -14.99
CA ILE A 362 1.96 14.45 -15.98
C ILE A 362 0.53 14.99 -15.96
N TYR A 363 -0.02 15.24 -14.76
CA TYR A 363 -1.40 15.70 -14.58
C TYR A 363 -1.54 17.21 -14.43
N GLY A 364 -0.44 17.98 -14.47
CA GLY A 364 -0.46 19.43 -14.37
C GLY A 364 -1.02 19.93 -13.03
N ILE A 365 -0.58 19.33 -11.93
CA ILE A 365 -1.05 19.73 -10.59
C ILE A 365 -0.59 21.15 -10.28
N GLU A 366 -1.53 21.97 -9.83
CA GLU A 366 -1.31 23.39 -9.54
C GLU A 366 -0.31 23.60 -8.40
N ASP A 367 0.50 24.67 -8.53
CA ASP A 367 1.57 25.02 -7.59
C ASP A 367 1.08 25.12 -6.14
N ASP A 368 -0.09 25.75 -5.92
CA ASP A 368 -0.66 25.92 -4.58
C ASP A 368 -1.05 24.59 -3.93
N VAL A 369 -1.58 23.65 -4.72
CA VAL A 369 -1.92 22.30 -4.26
C VAL A 369 -0.63 21.54 -3.94
N LEU A 370 0.39 21.67 -4.79
CA LEU A 370 1.66 20.99 -4.60
C LEU A 370 2.41 21.50 -3.36
N GLU A 371 2.41 22.81 -3.12
CA GLU A 371 2.96 23.42 -1.90
C GLU A 371 2.29 22.88 -0.63
N GLU A 372 0.97 22.75 -0.63
CA GLU A 372 0.21 22.22 0.52
C GLU A 372 0.37 20.70 0.69
N ILE A 373 0.50 19.95 -0.41
CA ILE A 373 0.89 18.52 -0.36
C ILE A 373 2.24 18.39 0.34
N PHE A 374 3.25 19.13 -0.13
CA PHE A 374 4.58 19.04 0.44
C PHE A 374 4.66 19.60 1.86
N ALA A 375 3.76 20.52 2.24
CA ALA A 375 3.65 20.97 3.62
C ALA A 375 3.33 19.82 4.59
N PHE A 376 2.37 18.93 4.27
CA PHE A 376 2.09 17.78 5.14
C PHE A 376 3.15 16.68 4.99
N MET A 377 3.76 16.50 3.82
CA MET A 377 4.83 15.51 3.64
C MET A 377 6.07 15.86 4.47
N ILE A 378 6.44 17.14 4.56
CA ILE A 378 7.51 17.62 5.47
C ILE A 378 7.19 17.26 6.92
N ARG A 379 5.95 17.50 7.38
CA ARG A 379 5.51 17.14 8.73
C ARG A 379 5.58 15.64 8.99
N ASP A 380 5.09 14.82 8.04
CA ASP A 380 5.15 13.37 8.13
C ASP A 380 6.63 12.90 8.20
N PHE A 381 7.51 13.43 7.35
CA PHE A 381 8.94 13.09 7.35
C PHE A 381 9.64 13.50 8.66
N ALA A 382 9.37 14.72 9.15
CA ALA A 382 9.90 15.21 10.41
C ALA A 382 9.42 14.35 11.60
N ALA A 383 8.15 13.89 11.59
CA ALA A 383 7.63 12.98 12.59
C ALA A 383 8.33 11.61 12.56
N TYR A 384 8.59 11.05 11.37
CA TYR A 384 9.36 9.81 11.23
C TYR A 384 10.80 9.97 11.73
N ALA A 385 11.47 11.09 11.39
CA ALA A 385 12.81 11.39 11.87
C ALA A 385 12.85 11.55 13.39
N LEU A 386 11.84 12.20 13.98
CA LEU A 386 11.70 12.33 15.43
C LEU A 386 11.55 10.96 16.10
N MET A 387 10.67 10.10 15.58
CA MET A 387 10.49 8.73 16.11
C MET A 387 11.77 7.90 15.98
N PHE A 388 12.45 7.99 14.84
CA PHE A 388 13.73 7.31 14.61
C PHE A 388 14.83 7.80 15.56
N ARG A 389 14.84 9.09 15.89
CA ARG A 389 15.72 9.67 16.90
C ARG A 389 15.40 9.20 18.32
N SER A 390 14.11 9.16 18.68
CA SER A 390 13.69 8.95 20.07
C SER A 390 13.65 7.48 20.49
N ASN A 391 13.40 6.58 19.54
CA ASN A 391 13.15 5.16 19.86
C ASN A 391 14.42 4.31 19.86
N PHE A 392 15.55 4.84 19.39
CA PHE A 392 16.78 4.08 19.22
C PHE A 392 17.99 4.83 19.76
N VAL A 393 18.99 4.09 20.22
CA VAL A 393 20.28 4.65 20.59
C VAL A 393 21.03 5.05 19.30
N GLN A 394 21.47 6.30 19.25
CA GLN A 394 22.17 6.90 18.12
C GLN A 394 23.51 7.46 18.60
N SER A 395 24.52 7.48 17.72
CA SER A 395 25.76 8.22 17.99
C SER A 395 25.52 9.74 17.98
N PRO A 396 26.41 10.56 18.58
CA PRO A 396 26.30 12.01 18.52
C PRO A 396 26.20 12.55 17.08
N GLU A 397 26.95 11.97 16.14
CA GLU A 397 26.96 12.36 14.72
C GLU A 397 25.67 11.95 14.01
N GLN A 398 25.14 10.76 14.33
CA GLN A 398 23.81 10.31 13.88
C GLN A 398 22.72 11.29 14.35
N LEU A 399 22.73 11.65 15.64
CA LEU A 399 21.76 12.60 16.22
C LEU A 399 21.83 13.97 15.55
N GLU A 400 23.02 14.51 15.32
CA GLU A 400 23.18 15.80 14.66
C GLU A 400 22.51 15.81 13.28
N THR A 401 22.73 14.75 12.49
CA THR A 401 22.16 14.64 11.15
C THR A 401 20.64 14.43 11.19
N ILE A 402 20.15 13.53 12.05
CA ILE A 402 18.71 13.27 12.19
C ILE A 402 17.97 14.54 12.66
N ASN A 403 18.56 15.33 13.55
CA ASN A 403 17.97 16.60 14.02
C ASN A 403 17.74 17.59 12.89
N LYS A 404 18.65 17.65 11.90
CA LYS A 404 18.50 18.53 10.73
C LYS A 404 17.33 18.14 9.83
N MET A 405 16.86 16.88 9.91
CA MET A 405 15.68 16.43 9.16
C MET A 405 14.36 16.89 9.78
N ILE A 406 14.35 17.31 11.04
CA ILE A 406 13.15 17.73 11.78
C ILE A 406 12.95 19.23 11.55
N VAL A 407 12.14 19.56 10.55
CA VAL A 407 11.90 20.95 10.12
C VAL A 407 10.41 21.22 9.94
N ASP A 408 10.03 22.49 10.06
CA ASP A 408 8.66 22.92 9.81
C ASP A 408 8.42 23.23 8.33
N PRO A 409 7.23 22.95 7.77
CA PRO A 409 6.87 23.41 6.44
C PRO A 409 6.66 24.93 6.42
N ILE A 410 6.73 25.52 5.22
CA ILE A 410 6.40 26.92 4.98
C ILE A 410 4.87 27.05 4.88
N GLN A 411 4.29 27.73 5.87
CA GLN A 411 2.86 28.01 5.97
C GLN A 411 2.51 29.29 5.20
N ASP A 412 1.41 29.26 4.46
CA ASP A 412 0.86 30.43 3.78
C ASP A 412 -0.67 30.42 3.94
N PRO A 413 -1.22 31.27 4.81
CA PRO A 413 -2.66 31.35 5.02
C PRO A 413 -3.44 31.69 3.76
N ALA A 414 -2.93 32.56 2.87
CA ALA A 414 -3.64 32.95 1.66
C ALA A 414 -3.73 31.78 0.68
N ARG A 415 -2.63 31.03 0.54
CA ARG A 415 -2.61 29.79 -0.24
C ARG A 415 -3.55 28.73 0.34
N PHE A 416 -3.55 28.55 1.66
CA PHE A 416 -4.47 27.63 2.32
C PHE A 416 -5.93 27.98 2.03
N GLU A 417 -6.31 29.26 2.15
CA GLU A 417 -7.67 29.72 1.87
C GLU A 417 -8.05 29.44 0.41
N LYS A 418 -7.14 29.71 -0.54
CA LYS A 418 -7.35 29.42 -1.96
C LYS A 418 -7.55 27.92 -2.23
N VAL A 419 -6.70 27.06 -1.69
CA VAL A 419 -6.85 25.59 -1.84
C VAL A 419 -8.16 25.12 -1.22
N TRP A 420 -8.52 25.64 -0.05
CA TRP A 420 -9.79 25.34 0.59
C TRP A 420 -10.98 25.71 -0.30
N GLU A 421 -11.06 26.95 -0.79
CA GLU A 421 -12.19 27.43 -1.57
C GLU A 421 -12.29 26.74 -2.95
N GLU A 422 -11.16 26.66 -3.66
CA GLU A 422 -11.16 26.22 -5.06
C GLU A 422 -11.12 24.70 -5.23
N LYS A 423 -10.59 23.96 -4.26
CA LYS A 423 -10.36 22.49 -4.40
C LYS A 423 -11.17 21.64 -3.45
N VAL A 424 -11.48 22.15 -2.26
CA VAL A 424 -12.16 21.37 -1.23
C VAL A 424 -13.63 21.75 -1.16
N LEU A 425 -13.94 23.02 -0.86
CA LEU A 425 -15.30 23.50 -0.77
C LEU A 425 -16.03 23.48 -2.12
N SER A 426 -15.30 23.60 -3.23
CA SER A 426 -15.85 23.45 -4.58
C SER A 426 -16.40 22.05 -4.88
N LEU A 427 -16.02 21.04 -4.08
CA LEU A 427 -16.59 19.69 -4.15
C LEU A 427 -17.94 19.58 -3.46
N LYS A 428 -18.41 20.65 -2.81
CA LYS A 428 -19.77 20.74 -2.30
C LYS A 428 -20.74 20.44 -3.45
N ASP A 429 -21.64 19.48 -3.23
CA ASP A 429 -22.66 19.03 -4.18
C ASP A 429 -22.11 18.33 -5.45
N ALA A 430 -20.81 18.07 -5.55
CA ALA A 430 -20.22 17.29 -6.65
C ALA A 430 -20.62 15.81 -6.63
N TYR A 431 -21.15 15.34 -5.50
CA TYR A 431 -21.72 14.02 -5.32
C TYR A 431 -22.93 14.13 -4.39
N ILE A 432 -24.06 13.57 -4.82
CA ILE A 432 -25.26 13.38 -4.00
C ILE A 432 -25.41 11.87 -3.82
N MET A 433 -25.46 11.41 -2.58
CA MET A 433 -25.73 10.01 -2.26
C MET A 433 -27.10 9.63 -2.84
N ASN A 434 -27.22 8.42 -3.40
CA ASN A 434 -28.55 7.90 -3.73
C ASN A 434 -29.35 7.74 -2.43
N ASP A 435 -30.59 8.22 -2.45
CA ASP A 435 -31.55 8.11 -1.34
C ASP A 435 -31.87 6.65 -0.97
#